data_AF-A0A3D8SIT6-F1
#
_entry.id   AF-A0A3D8SIT6-F1
#
_cell.length_a   1.000
_cell.length_b   1.000
_cell.length_c   1.000
_cell.angle_alpha   90.00
_cell.angle_beta   90.00
_cell.angle_gamma   90.00
#
_symmetry.space_group_name_H-M   'P 1'
#
loop_
_entity.id
_entity.type
_entity.pdbx_description
1 polymer ?
#
loop_
_entity_poly.entity_id
_entity_poly.type
_entity_poly.pdbx_seq_one_letter_code
_entity_poly.pdbx_strand_id
1 'polypeptide(L)'
;MTVIWGLDLHEIRFSKFKSANMFNKAYHLRRTKMIVYQLAMILCVCSESVGTAAFSDYLDQQSYIQGQHPGVKIHNNSFIGAFSYNIFVGIAVAFIFGAAFFFDLFWPERHECKHVRISWKISAVVVTIMMLSSALTITCIGALHNAVVTGTDPETAQTYRLEFTKKPSYTYHDNPKVIAAVVLAWPGWVFCVVSTIILWKSQNHDDQYGPKSKYGGGLEDGSIADKEANANADGRRSPESTMA
;
A
#
# COMPACT_ATOMS: atom_id res chain seq x y z
N MET A 1 -28.17 12.76 17.13
CA MET A 1 -27.32 12.55 15.94
C MET A 1 -25.93 12.23 16.42
N THR A 2 -25.34 11.13 15.96
CA THR A 2 -24.07 10.65 16.51
C THR A 2 -22.91 11.23 15.72
N VAL A 3 -22.51 12.44 16.10
CA VAL A 3 -21.24 13.04 15.67
C VAL A 3 -20.18 12.50 16.62
N ILE A 4 -19.27 11.66 16.12
CA ILE A 4 -18.13 11.18 16.92
C ILE A 4 -16.92 11.99 16.45
N TRP A 5 -16.34 12.78 17.37
CA TRP A 5 -15.10 13.52 17.12
C TRP A 5 -15.17 14.53 15.95
N GLY A 6 -16.35 15.13 15.72
CA GLY A 6 -16.57 16.10 14.63
C GLY A 6 -16.73 15.47 13.25
N LEU A 7 -16.78 14.14 13.16
CA LEU A 7 -17.01 13.38 11.93
C LEU A 7 -18.47 12.90 11.92
N ASP A 8 -19.24 13.33 10.91
CA ASP A 8 -20.61 12.87 10.74
C ASP A 8 -20.62 11.45 10.13
N LEU A 9 -21.02 10.45 10.93
CA LEU A 9 -21.08 9.04 10.51
C LEU A 9 -22.04 8.80 9.33
N HIS A 10 -22.98 9.71 9.07
CA HIS A 10 -23.89 9.62 7.95
C HIS A 10 -23.21 9.86 6.58
N GLU A 11 -21.99 10.43 6.57
CA GLU A 11 -21.17 10.57 5.36
C GLU A 11 -20.55 9.24 4.89
N ILE A 12 -20.50 8.22 5.76
CA ILE A 12 -20.13 6.86 5.38
C ILE A 12 -21.30 6.26 4.58
N ARG A 13 -21.24 6.40 3.26
CA ARG A 13 -22.21 5.80 2.34
C ARG A 13 -21.49 5.00 1.28
N PHE A 14 -22.05 3.83 0.92
CA PHE A 14 -21.54 3.04 -0.20
C PHE A 14 -21.48 3.83 -1.52
N SER A 15 -22.34 4.85 -1.68
CA SER A 15 -22.32 5.75 -2.83
C SER A 15 -21.06 6.64 -2.93
N LYS A 16 -20.34 6.90 -1.82
CA LYS A 16 -19.08 7.65 -1.82
C LYS A 16 -17.91 6.85 -2.40
N PHE A 17 -18.01 5.52 -2.43
CA PHE A 17 -17.06 4.64 -3.14
C PHE A 17 -17.18 4.71 -4.68
N LYS A 18 -18.19 5.40 -5.21
CA LYS A 18 -18.34 5.55 -6.66
C LYS A 18 -17.10 6.24 -7.23
N SER A 19 -16.52 5.67 -8.29
CA SER A 19 -15.34 6.17 -8.99
C SER A 19 -15.39 7.69 -9.30
N ALA A 20 -16.58 8.20 -9.63
CA ALA A 20 -16.83 9.63 -9.87
C ALA A 20 -16.51 10.52 -8.64
N ASN A 21 -16.70 10.02 -7.41
CA ASN A 21 -16.39 10.73 -6.17
C ASN A 21 -14.92 10.59 -5.76
N MET A 22 -14.29 9.44 -6.06
CA MET A 22 -12.86 9.20 -5.81
C MET A 22 -11.92 10.01 -6.72
N PHE A 23 -12.29 10.20 -7.98
CA PHE A 23 -11.43 10.85 -8.98
C PHE A 23 -11.85 12.29 -9.32
N ASN A 24 -12.70 12.92 -8.50
CA ASN A 24 -13.14 14.30 -8.71
C ASN A 24 -11.97 15.30 -8.52
N LYS A 25 -11.93 16.34 -9.37
CA LYS A 25 -10.97 17.46 -9.33
C LYS A 25 -11.34 18.54 -8.30
N ALA A 26 -12.51 18.45 -7.67
CA ALA A 26 -12.99 19.42 -6.68
C ALA A 26 -12.01 19.63 -5.49
N TYR A 27 -11.22 18.61 -5.13
CA TYR A 27 -10.29 18.65 -4.00
C TYR A 27 -8.83 18.52 -4.44
N HIS A 28 -7.92 19.24 -3.77
CA HIS A 28 -6.52 19.27 -4.17
C HIS A 28 -5.85 17.90 -3.94
N LEU A 29 -5.11 17.41 -4.94
CA LEU A 29 -4.43 16.10 -4.95
C LEU A 29 -5.30 14.85 -4.71
N ARG A 30 -6.64 14.96 -4.61
CA ARG A 30 -7.51 13.81 -4.28
C ARG A 30 -7.30 12.60 -5.19
N ARG A 31 -7.32 12.79 -6.51
CA ARG A 31 -7.05 11.71 -7.47
C ARG A 31 -5.67 11.08 -7.28
N THR A 32 -4.65 11.90 -7.08
CA THR A 32 -3.27 11.44 -6.92
C THR A 32 -3.10 10.66 -5.62
N LYS A 33 -3.66 11.15 -4.50
CA LYS A 33 -3.69 10.45 -3.21
C LYS A 33 -4.36 9.09 -3.32
N MET A 34 -5.56 9.05 -3.89
CA MET A 34 -6.34 7.81 -4.00
C MET A 34 -5.60 6.76 -4.81
N ILE A 35 -4.97 7.14 -5.92
CA ILE A 35 -4.20 6.21 -6.76
C ILE A 35 -2.93 5.75 -6.03
N VAL A 36 -2.15 6.68 -5.50
CA VAL A 36 -0.83 6.38 -4.92
C VAL A 36 -0.96 5.58 -3.62
N TYR A 37 -1.92 5.91 -2.75
CA TYR A 37 -2.17 5.14 -1.53
C TYR A 37 -2.64 3.72 -1.85
N GLN A 38 -3.52 3.55 -2.85
CA GLN A 38 -3.98 2.22 -3.27
C GLN A 38 -2.85 1.40 -3.90
N LEU A 39 -1.99 2.00 -4.72
CA LEU A 39 -0.82 1.31 -5.27
C LEU A 39 0.15 0.87 -4.17
N ALA A 40 0.43 1.73 -3.18
CA ALA A 40 1.22 1.36 -2.01
C ALA A 40 0.61 0.16 -1.27
N MET A 41 -0.69 0.23 -0.96
CA MET A 41 -1.39 -0.83 -0.23
C MET A 41 -1.42 -2.14 -1.00
N ILE A 42 -1.80 -2.14 -2.29
CA ILE A 42 -1.91 -3.36 -3.08
C ILE A 42 -0.56 -4.06 -3.19
N LEU A 43 0.51 -3.31 -3.49
CA LEU A 43 1.84 -3.91 -3.65
C LEU A 43 2.39 -4.47 -2.34
N CYS A 44 2.21 -3.74 -1.22
CA CYS A 44 2.60 -4.22 0.10
C CYS A 44 1.78 -5.46 0.53
N VAL A 45 0.46 -5.46 0.33
CA VAL A 45 -0.41 -6.59 0.67
C VAL A 45 -0.14 -7.81 -0.22
N CYS A 46 0.11 -7.62 -1.51
CA CYS A 46 0.50 -8.71 -2.40
C CYS A 46 1.87 -9.28 -2.01
N SER A 47 2.85 -8.44 -1.67
CA SER A 47 4.15 -8.88 -1.14
C SER A 47 3.99 -9.71 0.12
N GLU A 48 3.21 -9.22 1.08
CA GLU A 48 2.88 -9.93 2.31
C GLU A 48 2.18 -11.27 2.06
N SER A 49 1.19 -11.30 1.16
CA SER A 49 0.40 -12.51 0.89
C SER A 49 1.26 -13.60 0.26
N VAL A 50 2.08 -13.23 -0.73
CA VAL A 50 3.01 -14.18 -1.37
C VAL A 50 4.11 -14.60 -0.39
N GLY A 51 4.58 -13.68 0.44
CA GLY A 51 5.54 -13.97 1.49
C GLY A 51 4.99 -14.94 2.55
N THR A 52 3.74 -14.78 2.94
CA THR A 52 3.02 -15.71 3.83
C THR A 52 2.93 -17.10 3.19
N ALA A 53 2.62 -17.17 1.89
CA ALA A 53 2.56 -18.45 1.19
C ALA A 53 3.94 -19.15 1.13
N ALA A 54 5.03 -18.39 0.94
CA ALA A 54 6.39 -18.94 1.02
C ALA A 54 6.69 -19.44 2.45
N PHE A 55 6.42 -18.60 3.45
CA PHE A 55 6.56 -18.90 4.87
C PHE A 55 5.87 -20.20 5.28
N SER A 56 4.59 -20.37 4.92
CA SER A 56 3.84 -21.59 5.21
C SER A 56 4.49 -22.83 4.60
N ASP A 57 4.99 -22.76 3.37
CA ASP A 57 5.63 -23.92 2.73
C ASP A 57 6.90 -24.38 3.45
N TYR A 58 7.73 -23.44 3.92
CA TYR A 58 8.94 -23.75 4.68
C TYR A 58 8.64 -24.28 6.09
N LEU A 59 7.59 -23.76 6.73
CA LEU A 59 7.12 -24.27 8.03
C LEU A 59 6.55 -25.68 7.91
N ASP A 60 5.73 -25.94 6.89
CA ASP A 60 5.18 -27.25 6.61
C ASP A 60 6.29 -28.25 6.30
N GLN A 61 7.29 -27.87 5.49
CA GLN A 61 8.46 -28.69 5.21
C GLN A 61 9.24 -29.03 6.49
N GLN A 62 9.50 -28.03 7.33
CA GLN A 62 10.20 -28.23 8.59
C GLN A 62 9.44 -29.20 9.50
N SER A 63 8.12 -29.04 9.61
CA SER A 63 7.27 -29.88 10.45
C SER A 63 7.15 -31.31 9.92
N TYR A 64 7.06 -31.47 8.60
CA TYR A 64 6.97 -32.77 7.94
C TYR A 64 8.26 -33.58 8.11
N ILE A 65 9.41 -33.01 7.75
CA ILE A 65 10.69 -33.72 7.79
C ILE A 65 11.08 -34.06 9.24
N GLN A 66 10.87 -33.15 10.18
CA GLN A 66 11.15 -33.43 11.61
C GLN A 66 10.17 -34.44 12.21
N GLY A 67 8.95 -34.56 11.67
CA GLY A 67 7.97 -35.56 12.07
C GLY A 67 8.30 -36.96 11.56
N GLN A 68 8.80 -37.07 10.33
CA GLN A 68 9.19 -38.37 9.74
C GLN A 68 10.59 -38.83 10.17
N HIS A 69 11.52 -37.89 10.41
CA HIS A 69 12.90 -38.17 10.75
C HIS A 69 13.29 -37.46 12.06
N PRO A 70 13.05 -38.06 13.24
CA PRO A 70 13.25 -37.40 14.54
C PRO A 70 14.70 -37.00 14.85
N GLY A 71 15.69 -37.55 14.12
CA GLY A 71 17.10 -37.18 14.21
C GLY A 71 17.52 -35.99 13.32
N VAL A 72 16.66 -35.54 12.42
CA VAL A 72 16.96 -34.45 11.47
C VAL A 72 16.34 -33.17 11.96
N LYS A 73 17.10 -32.07 11.94
CA LYS A 73 16.62 -30.72 12.26
C LYS A 73 16.87 -29.79 11.09
N ILE A 74 15.90 -28.92 10.83
CA ILE A 74 15.95 -27.89 9.79
C ILE A 74 15.89 -26.54 10.48
N HIS A 75 16.89 -25.70 10.24
CA HIS A 75 17.02 -24.38 10.83
C HIS A 75 16.64 -23.32 9.81
N ASN A 76 15.39 -22.86 9.88
CA ASN A 76 14.82 -21.80 9.03
C ASN A 76 14.53 -20.49 9.79
N ASN A 77 15.11 -20.31 10.99
CA ASN A 77 14.73 -19.22 11.90
C ASN A 77 14.91 -17.83 11.28
N SER A 78 15.98 -17.61 10.51
CA SER A 78 16.21 -16.32 9.83
C SER A 78 15.15 -16.04 8.78
N PHE A 79 14.72 -17.06 8.03
CA PHE A 79 13.65 -16.95 7.05
C PHE A 79 12.30 -16.68 7.71
N ILE A 80 11.97 -17.46 8.73
CA ILE A 80 10.75 -17.30 9.54
C ILE A 80 10.67 -15.88 10.11
N GLY A 81 11.76 -15.37 10.69
CA GLY A 81 11.83 -14.02 11.23
C GLY A 81 11.64 -12.94 10.17
N ALA A 82 12.34 -13.05 9.02
CA ALA A 82 12.26 -12.08 7.94
C ALA A 82 10.84 -11.98 7.36
N PHE A 83 10.20 -13.11 7.07
CA PHE A 83 8.85 -13.13 6.49
C PHE A 83 7.77 -12.76 7.50
N SER A 84 7.92 -13.12 8.78
CA SER A 84 7.02 -12.65 9.85
C SER A 84 7.09 -11.13 10.02
N TYR A 85 8.30 -10.56 9.92
CA TYR A 85 8.47 -9.11 9.94
C TYR A 85 7.81 -8.43 8.73
N ASN A 86 7.91 -9.02 7.54
CA ASN A 86 7.22 -8.52 6.35
C ASN A 86 5.69 -8.50 6.50
N ILE A 87 5.10 -9.52 7.11
CA ILE A 87 3.66 -9.56 7.43
C ILE A 87 3.28 -8.41 8.36
N PHE A 88 4.01 -8.26 9.46
CA PHE A 88 3.73 -7.19 10.42
C PHE A 88 3.81 -5.80 9.79
N VAL A 89 4.82 -5.56 8.96
CA VAL A 89 5.01 -4.28 8.29
C VAL A 89 3.95 -4.04 7.20
N GLY A 90 3.57 -5.07 6.44
CA GLY A 90 2.48 -4.98 5.45
C GLY A 90 1.17 -4.54 6.08
N ILE A 91 0.78 -5.16 7.20
CA ILE A 91 -0.41 -4.78 7.98
C ILE A 91 -0.29 -3.34 8.50
N ALA A 92 0.87 -2.92 9.01
CA ALA A 92 1.08 -1.56 9.51
C ALA A 92 0.92 -0.51 8.40
N VAL A 93 1.46 -0.77 7.21
CA VAL A 93 1.30 0.09 6.02
C VAL A 93 -0.17 0.18 5.60
N ALA A 94 -0.85 -0.97 5.52
CA ALA A 94 -2.27 -1.04 5.18
C ALA A 94 -3.15 -0.30 6.19
N PHE A 95 -2.82 -0.39 7.49
CA PHE A 95 -3.56 0.31 8.53
C PHE A 95 -3.41 1.83 8.41
N ILE A 96 -2.17 2.33 8.25
CA ILE A 96 -1.92 3.77 8.17
C ILE A 96 -2.43 4.37 6.86
N PHE A 97 -1.98 3.87 5.70
CA PHE A 97 -2.41 4.45 4.42
C PHE A 97 -3.84 4.07 4.04
N GLY A 98 -4.34 2.92 4.51
CA GLY A 98 -5.74 2.55 4.34
C GLY A 98 -6.66 3.44 5.15
N ALA A 99 -6.33 3.68 6.42
CA ALA A 99 -7.08 4.65 7.21
C ALA A 99 -7.00 6.05 6.57
N ALA A 100 -5.82 6.53 6.18
CA ALA A 100 -5.67 7.82 5.49
C ALA A 100 -6.52 7.91 4.21
N PHE A 101 -6.57 6.83 3.42
CA PHE A 101 -7.44 6.71 2.23
C PHE A 101 -8.92 6.84 2.59
N PHE A 102 -9.41 6.09 3.60
CA PHE A 102 -10.81 6.14 4.00
C PHE A 102 -11.20 7.50 4.60
N PHE A 103 -10.32 8.11 5.40
CA PHE A 103 -10.56 9.44 5.95
C PHE A 103 -10.65 10.50 4.86
N ASP A 104 -9.74 10.49 3.88
CA ASP A 104 -9.78 11.41 2.72
C ASP A 104 -10.98 11.13 1.80
N LEU A 105 -11.53 9.90 1.82
CA LEU A 105 -12.69 9.53 1.02
C LEU A 105 -14.01 9.97 1.65
N PHE A 106 -14.22 9.64 2.92
CA PHE A 106 -15.46 9.89 3.64
C PHE A 106 -15.59 11.35 4.05
N TRP A 107 -14.52 11.94 4.61
CA TRP A 107 -14.54 13.30 5.16
C TRP A 107 -13.46 14.19 4.55
N PRO A 108 -13.62 14.60 3.28
CA PRO A 108 -12.64 15.43 2.58
C PRO A 108 -12.49 16.84 3.17
N GLU A 109 -13.48 17.33 3.93
CA GLU A 109 -13.50 18.68 4.54
C GLU A 109 -13.21 18.66 6.05
N ARG A 110 -12.65 17.56 6.57
CA ARG A 110 -12.37 17.43 8.00
C ARG A 110 -11.38 18.48 8.51
N HIS A 111 -11.79 19.19 9.56
CA HIS A 111 -10.89 20.05 10.34
C HIS A 111 -10.17 19.22 11.40
N GLU A 112 -8.98 18.73 11.07
CA GLU A 112 -8.13 18.03 12.04
C GLU A 112 -7.34 18.99 12.92
N CYS A 113 -7.27 18.69 14.22
CA CYS A 113 -6.36 19.34 15.14
C CYS A 113 -4.89 19.16 14.70
N LYS A 114 -4.04 20.16 14.96
CA LYS A 114 -2.60 20.14 14.58
C LYS A 114 -1.88 18.88 15.07
N HIS A 115 -2.20 18.40 16.27
CA HIS A 115 -1.61 17.17 16.83
C HIS A 115 -1.94 15.93 16.00
N VAL A 116 -3.18 15.78 15.53
CA VAL A 116 -3.60 14.63 14.70
C VAL A 116 -2.86 14.65 13.36
N ARG A 117 -2.71 15.84 12.75
CA ARG A 117 -1.94 16.01 11.51
C ARG A 117 -0.48 15.59 11.68
N ILE A 118 0.16 16.01 12.77
CA ILE A 118 1.54 15.63 13.10
C ILE A 118 1.64 14.11 13.30
N SER A 119 0.70 13.50 14.03
CA SER A 119 0.66 12.05 14.20
C SER A 119 0.59 11.31 12.87
N TRP A 120 -0.23 11.77 11.92
CA TRP A 120 -0.27 11.21 10.57
C TRP A 120 1.09 11.31 9.85
N LYS A 121 1.76 12.47 9.93
CA LYS A 121 3.09 12.66 9.32
C LYS A 121 4.13 11.71 9.92
N ILE A 122 4.15 11.60 11.25
CA ILE A 122 5.09 10.72 11.97
C ILE A 122 4.80 9.25 11.62
N SER A 123 3.55 8.81 11.72
CA SER A 123 3.16 7.44 11.40
C SER A 123 3.51 7.06 9.97
N ALA A 124 3.27 7.96 8.99
CA ALA A 124 3.63 7.73 7.59
C ALA A 124 5.14 7.54 7.38
N VAL A 125 5.97 8.35 8.06
CA VAL A 125 7.43 8.19 8.03
C VAL A 125 7.85 6.87 8.67
N VAL A 126 7.31 6.55 9.85
CA VAL A 126 7.65 5.32 10.59
C VAL A 126 7.32 4.09 9.75
N VAL A 127 6.12 3.98 9.18
CA VAL A 127 5.76 2.81 8.36
C VAL A 127 6.57 2.75 7.06
N THR A 128 6.99 3.89 6.50
CA THR A 128 7.86 3.91 5.31
C THR A 128 9.26 3.40 5.64
N ILE A 129 9.82 3.76 6.80
CA ILE A 129 11.11 3.25 7.28
C ILE A 129 11.01 1.75 7.60
N MET A 130 9.92 1.33 8.25
CA MET A 130 9.66 -0.09 8.51
C MET A 130 9.55 -0.89 7.21
N MET A 131 8.87 -0.36 6.19
CA MET A 131 8.78 -0.99 4.87
C MET A 131 10.14 -1.10 4.18
N LEU A 132 11.00 -0.09 4.31
CA LEU A 132 12.39 -0.16 3.82
C LEU A 132 13.17 -1.27 4.52
N SER A 133 13.12 -1.27 5.85
CA SER A 133 13.77 -2.27 6.69
C SER A 133 13.29 -3.69 6.32
N SER A 134 11.99 -3.85 6.11
CA SER A 134 11.40 -5.12 5.72
C SER A 134 11.88 -5.56 4.33
N ALA A 135 11.79 -4.69 3.33
CA ALA A 135 12.27 -4.96 1.96
C ALA A 135 13.75 -5.37 1.95
N LEU A 136 14.59 -4.66 2.72
CA LEU A 136 16.00 -5.02 2.88
C LEU A 136 16.17 -6.38 3.56
N THR A 137 15.44 -6.65 4.63
CA THR A 137 15.53 -7.90 5.39
C THR A 137 15.16 -9.10 4.52
N ILE A 138 14.03 -9.05 3.82
CA ILE A 138 13.61 -10.14 2.93
C ILE A 138 14.54 -10.28 1.71
N THR A 139 15.14 -9.18 1.23
CA THR A 139 16.13 -9.24 0.15
C THR A 139 17.42 -9.91 0.63
N CYS A 140 17.98 -9.49 1.76
CA CYS A 140 19.21 -10.05 2.30
C CYS A 140 19.05 -11.52 2.70
N ILE A 141 17.97 -11.87 3.42
CA ILE A 141 17.74 -13.25 3.84
C ILE A 141 17.33 -14.12 2.65
N GLY A 142 16.45 -13.64 1.78
CA GLY A 142 16.01 -14.37 0.60
C GLY A 142 17.13 -14.63 -0.42
N ALA A 143 18.06 -13.69 -0.59
CA ALA A 143 19.15 -13.82 -1.55
C ALA A 143 20.40 -14.51 -0.98
N LEU A 144 20.77 -14.25 0.29
CA LEU A 144 22.08 -14.64 0.83
C LEU A 144 22.03 -15.85 1.78
N HIS A 145 20.85 -16.22 2.28
CA HIS A 145 20.74 -17.32 3.24
C HIS A 145 20.11 -18.56 2.61
N ASN A 146 20.47 -19.70 3.18
CA ASN A 146 19.94 -21.02 2.84
C ASN A 146 19.48 -21.71 4.13
N ALA A 147 18.54 -22.65 4.01
CA ALA A 147 18.15 -23.53 5.08
C ALA A 147 19.33 -24.43 5.49
N VAL A 148 19.63 -24.49 6.79
CA VAL A 148 20.65 -25.39 7.32
C VAL A 148 19.98 -26.64 7.86
N VAL A 149 20.36 -27.80 7.33
CA VAL A 149 19.90 -29.10 7.80
C VAL A 149 21.00 -29.74 8.65
N THR A 150 20.65 -30.22 9.84
CA THR A 150 21.57 -30.93 10.76
C THR A 150 21.02 -32.32 11.08
N GLY A 151 21.90 -33.25 11.43
CA GLY A 151 21.53 -34.63 11.76
C GLY A 151 21.44 -35.60 10.57
N THR A 152 21.87 -35.16 9.37
CA THR A 152 21.99 -36.01 8.18
C THR A 152 23.01 -35.41 7.19
N ASP A 153 23.45 -36.20 6.21
CA ASP A 153 24.31 -35.74 5.13
C ASP A 153 23.52 -34.93 4.06
N PRO A 154 24.20 -34.11 3.24
CA PRO A 154 23.53 -33.26 2.26
C PRO A 154 22.72 -34.00 1.19
N GLU A 155 23.13 -35.22 0.80
CA GLU A 155 22.41 -36.01 -0.22
C GLU A 155 21.11 -36.57 0.35
N THR A 156 21.17 -37.13 1.56
CA THR A 156 19.99 -37.63 2.28
C THR A 156 19.02 -36.49 2.60
N ALA A 157 19.52 -35.29 2.96
CA ALA A 157 18.68 -34.10 3.15
C ALA A 157 17.90 -33.71 1.88
N GLN A 158 18.50 -33.87 0.69
CA GLN A 158 17.83 -33.63 -0.58
C GLN A 158 16.77 -34.70 -0.88
N THR A 159 17.03 -35.95 -0.52
CA THR A 159 16.03 -37.02 -0.64
C THR A 159 14.79 -36.72 0.21
N TYR A 160 14.96 -36.35 1.48
CA TYR A 160 13.85 -35.95 2.35
C TYR A 160 13.10 -34.71 1.85
N ARG A 161 13.80 -33.80 1.16
CA ARG A 161 13.15 -32.65 0.49
C ARG A 161 12.20 -33.09 -0.62
N LEU A 162 12.60 -34.09 -1.40
CA LEU A 162 11.85 -34.59 -2.55
C LEU A 162 10.62 -35.41 -2.14
N GLU A 163 10.62 -35.96 -0.92
CA GLU A 163 9.48 -36.68 -0.33
C GLU A 163 8.30 -35.74 0.00
N PHE A 164 8.58 -34.50 0.39
CA PHE A 164 7.53 -33.53 0.71
C PHE A 164 6.84 -32.99 -0.54
N THR A 165 5.50 -33.06 -0.62
CA THR A 165 4.71 -32.73 -1.83
C THR A 165 5.01 -31.36 -2.44
N LYS A 166 5.21 -30.31 -1.63
CA LYS A 166 5.40 -28.94 -2.13
C LYS A 166 6.85 -28.62 -2.54
N LYS A 167 7.83 -29.43 -2.11
CA LYS A 167 9.25 -29.37 -2.49
C LYS A 167 9.90 -27.98 -2.50
N PRO A 168 9.70 -27.11 -1.48
CA PRO A 168 10.42 -25.83 -1.45
C PRO A 168 11.93 -26.09 -1.41
N SER A 169 12.70 -25.32 -2.19
CA SER A 169 14.17 -25.43 -2.23
C SER A 169 14.77 -25.00 -0.89
N TYR A 170 15.83 -25.66 -0.42
CA TYR A 170 16.57 -25.18 0.75
C TYR A 170 17.29 -23.86 0.47
N THR A 171 17.53 -23.56 -0.80
CA THR A 171 18.04 -22.29 -1.28
C THR A 171 16.88 -21.31 -1.46
N TYR A 172 16.81 -20.26 -0.64
CA TYR A 172 15.62 -19.40 -0.60
C TYR A 172 15.37 -18.62 -1.89
N HIS A 173 16.43 -18.24 -2.62
CA HIS A 173 16.31 -17.50 -3.87
C HIS A 173 15.78 -18.34 -5.04
N ASP A 174 15.82 -19.68 -4.96
CA ASP A 174 15.22 -20.54 -5.98
C ASP A 174 13.69 -20.59 -5.87
N ASN A 175 13.13 -20.13 -4.75
CA ASN A 175 11.70 -20.15 -4.55
C ASN A 175 11.05 -18.94 -5.24
N PRO A 176 10.20 -19.15 -6.26
CA PRO A 176 9.60 -18.05 -7.01
C PRO A 176 8.70 -17.16 -6.13
N LYS A 177 8.14 -17.71 -5.05
CA LYS A 177 7.33 -16.93 -4.09
C LYS A 177 8.20 -15.95 -3.30
N VAL A 178 9.41 -16.34 -2.93
CA VAL A 178 10.37 -15.47 -2.24
C VAL A 178 10.78 -14.33 -3.16
N ILE A 179 11.13 -14.64 -4.42
CA ILE A 179 11.46 -13.62 -5.42
C ILE A 179 10.29 -12.67 -5.63
N ALA A 180 9.08 -13.20 -5.84
CA ALA A 180 7.90 -12.38 -6.07
C ALA A 180 7.59 -11.45 -4.88
N ALA A 181 7.73 -11.92 -3.64
CA ALA A 181 7.57 -11.08 -2.45
C ALA A 181 8.59 -9.91 -2.44
N VAL A 182 9.86 -10.19 -2.73
CA VAL A 182 10.93 -9.16 -2.81
C VAL A 182 10.64 -8.15 -3.92
N VAL A 183 10.30 -8.64 -5.12
CA VAL A 183 10.03 -7.80 -6.29
C VAL A 183 8.81 -6.91 -6.08
N LEU A 184 7.80 -7.33 -5.32
CA LEU A 184 6.64 -6.52 -4.98
C LEU A 184 6.91 -5.53 -3.83
N ALA A 185 7.77 -5.90 -2.87
CA ALA A 185 8.11 -5.07 -1.73
C ALA A 185 8.82 -3.76 -2.12
N TRP A 186 9.73 -3.80 -3.10
CA TRP A 186 10.50 -2.64 -3.53
C TRP A 186 9.63 -1.53 -4.17
N PRO A 187 8.80 -1.82 -5.20
CA PRO A 187 7.82 -0.87 -5.70
C PRO A 187 6.85 -0.41 -4.60
N GLY A 188 6.39 -1.32 -3.73
CA GLY A 188 5.54 -0.98 -2.58
C GLY A 188 6.17 0.08 -1.69
N TRP A 189 7.46 -0.06 -1.36
CA TRP A 189 8.23 0.94 -0.60
C TRP A 189 8.31 2.29 -1.34
N VAL A 190 8.60 2.28 -2.64
CA VAL A 190 8.63 3.53 -3.44
C VAL A 190 7.29 4.25 -3.35
N PHE A 191 6.17 3.54 -3.49
CA PHE A 191 4.85 4.15 -3.34
C PHE A 191 4.56 4.60 -1.90
N CYS A 192 5.11 3.96 -0.86
CA CYS A 192 5.03 4.47 0.52
C CYS A 192 5.76 5.81 0.68
N VAL A 193 6.95 5.97 0.08
CA VAL A 193 7.69 7.24 0.07
C VAL A 193 6.88 8.33 -0.63
N VAL A 194 6.36 8.05 -1.83
CA VAL A 194 5.54 9.00 -2.59
C VAL A 194 4.25 9.34 -1.82
N SER A 195 3.62 8.35 -1.18
CA SER A 195 2.43 8.54 -0.33
C SER A 195 2.72 9.50 0.82
N THR A 196 3.85 9.33 1.50
CA THR A 196 4.27 10.20 2.61
C THR A 196 4.49 11.64 2.14
N ILE A 197 5.16 11.83 1.00
CA ILE A 197 5.39 13.17 0.41
C ILE A 197 4.05 13.83 0.05
N ILE A 198 3.13 13.08 -0.57
CA ILE A 198 1.81 13.57 -0.96
C ILE A 198 0.98 13.96 0.27
N LEU A 199 1.02 13.15 1.33
CA LEU A 199 0.34 13.44 2.60
C LEU A 199 0.81 14.80 3.15
N TRP A 200 2.13 15.02 3.19
CA TRP A 200 2.72 16.26 3.68
C TRP A 200 2.35 17.46 2.80
N LYS A 201 2.44 17.29 1.48
CA LYS A 201 2.09 18.36 0.53
C LYS A 201 0.62 18.75 0.62
N SER A 202 -0.27 17.77 0.81
CA SER A 202 -1.69 18.04 1.01
C SER A 202 -1.93 18.83 2.28
N GLN A 203 -1.39 18.39 3.41
CA GLN A 203 -1.62 19.07 4.68
C GLN A 203 -1.09 20.51 4.64
N ASN A 204 0.08 20.75 4.01
CA ASN A 204 0.61 22.09 3.84
C ASN A 204 -0.27 22.98 2.94
N HIS A 205 -0.94 22.41 1.93
CA HIS A 205 -1.91 23.14 1.11
C HIS A 205 -3.19 23.43 1.89
N ASP A 206 -3.70 22.44 2.62
CA ASP A 206 -4.89 22.57 3.44
C ASP A 206 -4.69 23.64 4.52
N ASP A 207 -3.48 23.78 5.07
CA ASP A 207 -3.11 24.80 6.05
C ASP A 207 -3.08 26.23 5.45
N GLN A 208 -2.84 26.38 4.13
CA GLN A 208 -2.70 27.68 3.47
C GLN A 208 -3.97 28.13 2.72
N TYR A 209 -4.71 27.20 2.11
CA TYR A 209 -5.80 27.51 1.19
C TYR A 209 -7.10 26.76 1.49
N GLY A 210 -7.11 25.90 2.51
CA GLY A 210 -8.21 24.97 2.78
C GLY A 210 -8.18 23.73 1.84
N PRO A 211 -9.10 22.76 2.05
CA PRO A 211 -9.07 21.45 1.38
C PRO A 211 -9.49 21.47 -0.10
N LYS A 212 -10.05 22.58 -0.58
CA LYS A 212 -10.61 22.70 -1.93
C LYS A 212 -9.52 23.08 -2.94
N SER A 213 -9.60 22.49 -4.13
CA SER A 213 -8.72 22.91 -5.22
C SER A 213 -9.19 24.26 -5.80
N LYS A 214 -8.33 24.96 -6.54
CA LYS A 214 -8.73 26.16 -7.31
C LYS A 214 -9.95 25.92 -8.21
N TYR A 215 -10.13 24.69 -8.68
CA TYR A 215 -11.29 24.29 -9.48
C TYR A 215 -12.55 24.10 -8.60
N GLY A 216 -12.41 23.49 -7.42
CA GLY A 216 -13.51 23.36 -6.45
C GLY A 216 -14.00 24.70 -5.91
N GLY A 217 -13.07 25.60 -5.56
CA GLY A 217 -13.41 26.97 -5.17
C GLY A 217 -14.10 27.75 -6.29
N GLY A 218 -13.67 27.56 -7.54
CA GLY A 218 -14.30 28.20 -8.70
C GLY A 218 -15.68 27.64 -9.10
N LEU A 219 -16.03 26.44 -8.63
CA LEU A 219 -17.37 25.85 -8.79
C LEU A 219 -18.37 26.41 -7.77
N GLU A 220 -17.94 26.65 -6.53
CA GLU A 220 -18.78 27.30 -5.52
C GLU A 220 -18.97 28.79 -5.77
N ASP A 221 -17.92 29.47 -6.24
CA ASP A 221 -17.95 30.89 -6.58
C ASP A 221 -18.60 31.17 -7.95
N GLY A 222 -19.13 30.14 -8.63
CA GLY A 222 -19.76 30.25 -9.96
C GLY A 222 -18.82 30.54 -11.14
N SER A 223 -17.61 31.03 -10.88
CA SER A 223 -16.64 31.47 -11.90
C SER A 223 -16.28 30.43 -12.98
N ILE A 224 -16.37 29.12 -12.69
CA ILE A 224 -16.10 28.05 -13.66
C ILE A 224 -17.35 27.68 -14.45
N ALA A 225 -18.53 27.71 -13.82
CA ALA A 225 -19.80 27.56 -14.54
C ALA A 225 -19.98 28.69 -15.56
N ASP A 226 -19.59 29.92 -15.20
CA ASP A 226 -19.63 31.08 -16.08
C ASP A 226 -18.59 30.99 -17.21
N LYS A 227 -17.40 30.41 -16.96
CA LYS A 227 -16.39 30.19 -18.00
C LYS A 227 -16.77 29.08 -18.97
N GLU A 228 -17.34 27.98 -18.50
CA GLU A 228 -17.83 26.89 -19.37
C GLU A 228 -19.09 27.31 -20.16
N ALA A 229 -19.97 28.12 -19.57
CA ALA A 229 -21.11 28.70 -20.26
C ALA A 229 -20.67 29.70 -21.35
N ASN A 230 -19.70 30.57 -21.05
CA ASN A 230 -19.17 31.52 -22.03
C ASN A 230 -18.36 30.84 -23.14
N ALA A 231 -17.58 29.80 -22.84
CA ALA A 231 -16.85 29.03 -23.85
C ALA A 231 -17.80 28.27 -24.80
N ASN A 232 -18.91 27.74 -24.29
CA ASN A 232 -19.96 27.12 -25.12
C ASN A 232 -20.78 28.14 -25.92
N ALA A 233 -20.91 29.37 -25.44
CA ALA A 233 -21.57 30.46 -26.17
C ALA A 233 -20.70 30.99 -27.33
N ASP A 234 -19.38 31.07 -27.13
CA ASP A 234 -18.43 31.53 -28.14
C ASP A 234 -18.20 30.47 -29.24
N GLY A 235 -18.19 29.18 -28.87
CA GLY A 235 -18.11 28.07 -29.82
C GLY A 235 -19.34 27.88 -30.73
N ARG A 236 -20.46 28.57 -30.45
CA ARG A 236 -21.66 28.59 -31.32
C ARG A 236 -21.70 29.75 -32.30
N ARG A 237 -20.79 30.73 -32.22
CA ARG A 237 -20.66 31.76 -33.26
C ARG A 237 -19.72 31.27 -34.35
N SER A 238 -20.24 30.37 -35.21
CA SER A 238 -19.67 30.25 -36.56
C SER A 238 -20.00 31.51 -37.36
N PRO A 239 -19.09 32.02 -38.21
CA PRO A 239 -19.30 33.26 -38.95
C PRO A 239 -20.24 33.01 -40.14
N GLU A 240 -21.54 33.23 -39.95
CA GLU A 240 -22.47 33.36 -41.08
C GLU A 240 -22.48 34.79 -41.61
N SER A 241 -22.24 34.89 -42.92
CA SER A 241 -22.50 36.01 -43.82
C SER A 241 -21.51 37.19 -43.82
N THR A 242 -20.46 37.05 -44.62
CA THR A 242 -19.94 38.17 -45.41
C THR A 242 -19.77 37.69 -46.85
N MET A 243 -20.90 37.62 -47.56
CA MET A 243 -20.95 37.70 -49.03
C MET A 243 -22.19 38.50 -49.38
N ALA A 244 -21.98 39.79 -49.61
CA ALA A 244 -22.82 40.68 -50.40
C ALA A 244 -21.88 41.47 -51.31
#